data_AF-A0ABD3DCY3-F1
#
_entry.id   AF-A0ABD3DCY3-F1
#
_cell.length_a   1.000
_cell.length_b   1.000
_cell.length_c   1.000
_cell.angle_alpha   90.00
_cell.angle_beta   90.00
_cell.angle_gamma   90.00
#
_symmetry.space_group_name_H-M   'P 1'
#
loop_
_entity.id
_entity.type
_entity.pdbx_description
1 polymer ?
#
loop_
_entity_poly.entity_id
_entity_poly.type
_entity_poly.pdbx_seq_one_letter_code
_entity_poly.pdbx_strand_id
1 'polypeptide(L)'
;MASSDKIHSQGALIVLEGLDRCGKTSQCGLLHSYLQESGHAVELRRFPDRNTGVGQMISSYLVNQTNLDDRAIHLLFSANRWEKRSLMEYKLRSGTTLIVDRYSFSGVAFSSAKGLDVEWCKAPEAGLLAPDAVIIISFGIIVDATLSIENVEKQLRQIVMECADVPKREALFTALAKLVFFTTGVELYLLVCLR
;
A
#
# COMPACT_ATOMS: atom_id res chain seq x y z
N MET A 1 1.50 7.48 44.75
CA MET A 1 1.42 6.43 43.71
C MET A 1 1.30 7.15 42.37
N ALA A 2 2.42 7.36 41.68
CA ALA A 2 2.41 7.94 40.34
C ALA A 2 1.98 6.85 39.35
N SER A 3 0.89 7.06 38.63
CA SER A 3 0.50 6.21 37.51
C SER A 3 1.60 6.28 36.46
N SER A 4 2.22 5.15 36.17
CA SER A 4 3.11 5.02 35.01
C SER A 4 2.26 5.19 33.75
N ASP A 5 2.22 6.39 33.19
CA ASP A 5 1.72 6.61 31.84
C ASP A 5 2.63 5.81 30.89
N LYS A 6 2.21 4.59 30.54
CA LYS A 6 2.80 3.88 29.41
C LYS A 6 2.57 4.78 28.20
N ILE A 7 3.64 5.39 27.69
CA ILE A 7 3.63 5.97 26.35
C ILE A 7 3.32 4.81 25.40
N HIS A 8 2.05 4.68 25.00
CA HIS A 8 1.67 3.75 23.97
C HIS A 8 2.31 4.27 22.68
N SER A 9 3.37 3.60 22.22
CA SER A 9 3.95 3.88 20.91
C SER A 9 2.86 3.70 19.85
N GLN A 10 2.59 4.74 19.07
CA GLN A 10 1.66 4.67 17.95
C GLN A 10 2.09 3.55 16.98
N GLY A 11 1.13 2.81 16.43
CA GLY A 11 1.39 1.80 15.41
C GLY A 11 1.81 2.45 14.09
N ALA A 12 2.57 1.72 13.28
CA ALA A 12 3.01 2.20 11.97
C ALA A 12 2.04 1.78 10.85
N LEU A 13 1.86 2.61 9.83
CA LEU A 13 1.17 2.29 8.59
C LEU A 13 2.19 1.94 7.50
N ILE A 14 2.32 0.65 7.19
CA ILE A 14 3.27 0.12 6.19
C ILE A 14 2.47 -0.32 4.96
N VAL A 15 2.73 0.29 3.81
CA VAL A 15 2.06 -0.04 2.54
C VAL A 15 3.00 -0.83 1.65
N LEU A 16 2.49 -1.90 1.03
CA LEU A 16 3.19 -2.63 -0.02
C LEU A 16 2.51 -2.38 -1.36
N GLU A 17 3.28 -1.84 -2.31
CA GLU A 17 2.87 -1.52 -3.67
C GLU A 17 3.63 -2.36 -4.70
N GLY A 18 3.10 -2.41 -5.93
CA GLY A 18 3.70 -3.15 -7.04
C GLY A 18 2.67 -3.75 -7.99
N LEU A 19 3.16 -4.30 -9.09
CA LEU A 19 2.33 -4.89 -10.15
C LEU A 19 1.55 -6.14 -9.68
N ASP A 20 0.51 -6.51 -10.42
CA ASP A 20 -0.18 -7.76 -10.14
C ASP A 20 0.78 -8.95 -10.20
N ARG A 21 0.56 -9.92 -9.29
CA ARG A 21 1.39 -11.13 -9.17
C ARG A 21 2.86 -10.89 -8.79
N CYS A 22 3.25 -9.68 -8.38
CA CYS A 22 4.62 -9.41 -7.91
C CYS A 22 4.98 -10.01 -6.52
N GLY A 23 4.05 -10.72 -5.88
CA GLY A 23 4.30 -11.36 -4.56
C GLY A 23 3.93 -10.52 -3.34
N LYS A 24 3.27 -9.36 -3.50
CA LYS A 24 2.82 -8.48 -2.38
C LYS A 24 2.15 -9.24 -1.25
N THR A 25 1.16 -10.07 -1.56
CA THR A 25 0.40 -10.82 -0.56
C THR A 25 1.30 -11.72 0.28
N SER A 26 2.21 -12.45 -0.36
CA SER A 26 3.16 -13.31 0.32
C SER A 26 4.10 -12.50 1.22
N GLN A 27 4.61 -11.38 0.71
CA GLN A 27 5.50 -10.50 1.46
C GLN A 27 4.80 -9.79 2.63
N CYS A 28 3.53 -9.40 2.48
CA CYS A 28 2.71 -8.91 3.59
C CYS A 28 2.59 -9.97 4.69
N GLY A 29 2.33 -11.22 4.32
CA GLY A 29 2.24 -12.34 5.26
C GLY A 29 3.55 -12.59 6.01
N LEU A 30 4.69 -12.60 5.30
CA LEU A 30 6.01 -12.75 5.92
C LEU A 30 6.32 -11.61 6.88
N LEU A 31 6.03 -10.36 6.50
CA LEU A 31 6.27 -9.19 7.35
C LEU A 31 5.38 -9.22 8.60
N HIS A 32 4.12 -9.63 8.43
CA HIS A 32 3.19 -9.81 9.53
C HIS A 32 3.70 -10.84 10.54
N SER A 33 4.05 -12.04 10.09
CA SER A 33 4.58 -13.09 10.97
C SER A 33 5.83 -12.62 11.71
N TYR A 34 6.77 -11.99 11.00
CA TYR A 34 8.00 -11.45 11.61
C TYR A 34 7.72 -10.43 12.73
N LEU A 35 6.84 -9.45 12.47
CA LEU A 35 6.49 -8.43 13.46
C LEU A 35 5.71 -9.02 14.64
N GLN A 36 4.80 -9.95 14.37
CA GLN A 36 4.03 -10.65 15.40
C GLN A 36 4.94 -11.49 16.31
N GLU A 37 5.86 -12.27 15.74
CA GLU A 37 6.87 -13.06 16.47
C GLU A 37 7.81 -12.17 17.28
N SER A 38 8.04 -10.93 16.82
CA SER A 38 8.81 -9.91 17.54
C SER A 38 8.01 -9.21 18.65
N GLY A 39 6.76 -9.63 18.91
CA GLY A 39 5.93 -9.11 20.01
C GLY A 39 5.13 -7.84 19.66
N HIS A 40 5.05 -7.45 18.39
CA HIS A 40 4.27 -6.29 17.97
C HIS A 40 2.80 -6.66 17.70
N ALA A 41 1.88 -5.77 18.09
CA ALA A 41 0.50 -5.83 17.63
C ALA A 41 0.45 -5.41 16.16
N VAL A 42 0.04 -6.31 15.27
CA VAL A 42 0.02 -6.08 13.83
C VAL A 42 -1.25 -6.64 13.19
N GLU A 43 -1.78 -5.95 12.18
CA GLU A 43 -2.92 -6.40 11.38
C GLU A 43 -2.63 -6.28 9.89
N LEU A 44 -3.11 -7.25 9.10
CA LEU A 44 -3.13 -7.17 7.64
C LEU A 44 -4.38 -6.46 7.15
N ARG A 45 -4.21 -5.60 6.14
CA ARG A 45 -5.28 -4.98 5.36
C ARG A 45 -4.96 -5.10 3.87
N ARG A 46 -6.00 -5.01 3.04
CA ARG A 46 -5.87 -4.99 1.58
C ARG A 46 -6.88 -4.02 1.00
N PHE A 47 -6.48 -3.29 -0.05
CA PHE A 47 -7.43 -2.58 -0.91
C PHE A 47 -7.45 -3.15 -2.33
N PRO A 48 -8.64 -3.21 -2.98
CA PRO A 48 -9.95 -2.88 -2.41
C PRO A 48 -10.39 -3.90 -1.34
N ASP A 49 -11.07 -3.46 -0.29
CA ASP A 49 -11.79 -4.35 0.64
C ASP A 49 -13.10 -4.77 -0.02
N ARG A 50 -13.09 -5.99 -0.57
CA ARG A 50 -14.22 -6.55 -1.35
C ARG A 50 -15.41 -6.97 -0.49
N ASN A 51 -15.32 -6.87 0.84
CA ASN A 51 -16.39 -7.28 1.75
C ASN A 51 -17.43 -6.17 2.00
N THR A 52 -17.20 -4.96 1.50
CA THR A 52 -18.15 -3.84 1.63
C THR A 52 -19.02 -3.70 0.38
N GLY A 53 -20.11 -2.95 0.48
CA GLY A 53 -20.97 -2.68 -0.69
C GLY A 53 -20.20 -2.00 -1.83
N VAL A 54 -19.32 -1.05 -1.51
CA VAL A 54 -18.42 -0.42 -2.50
C VAL A 54 -17.42 -1.44 -3.06
N GLY A 55 -16.84 -2.27 -2.19
CA GLY A 55 -15.94 -3.34 -2.58
C GLY A 55 -16.55 -4.36 -3.53
N GLN A 56 -17.84 -4.69 -3.36
CA GLN A 56 -18.57 -5.58 -4.24
C GLN A 56 -18.75 -4.97 -5.64
N MET A 57 -19.10 -3.68 -5.73
CA MET A 57 -19.18 -2.97 -7.01
C MET A 57 -17.83 -2.96 -7.75
N ILE A 58 -16.74 -2.70 -7.02
CA ILE A 58 -15.38 -2.79 -7.58
C ILE A 58 -15.07 -4.22 -8.03
N SER A 59 -15.47 -5.23 -7.25
CA SER A 59 -15.21 -6.63 -7.60
C SER A 59 -15.91 -7.01 -8.89
N SER A 60 -17.18 -6.62 -9.08
CA SER A 60 -17.92 -6.86 -10.33
C SER A 60 -17.28 -6.19 -11.55
N TYR A 61 -16.75 -4.98 -11.37
CA TYR A 61 -15.97 -4.31 -12.40
C TYR A 61 -14.69 -5.09 -12.76
N LEU A 62 -13.89 -5.49 -11.77
CA LEU A 62 -12.60 -6.17 -12.00
C LEU A 62 -12.74 -7.54 -12.67
N VAL A 63 -13.91 -8.19 -12.54
CA VAL A 63 -14.20 -9.47 -13.21
C VAL A 63 -15.01 -9.30 -14.50
N ASN A 64 -15.10 -8.08 -15.04
CA ASN A 64 -15.83 -7.73 -16.27
C ASN A 64 -17.32 -8.08 -16.26
N GLN A 65 -17.96 -8.16 -15.08
CA GLN A 65 -19.42 -8.33 -14.97
C GLN A 65 -20.17 -7.01 -15.23
N THR A 66 -19.53 -5.87 -14.96
CA THR A 66 -20.09 -4.54 -15.17
C THR A 66 -19.08 -3.66 -15.89
N ASN A 67 -19.54 -2.87 -16.85
CA ASN A 67 -18.73 -1.82 -17.46
C ASN A 67 -19.02 -0.48 -16.78
N LEU A 68 -18.00 0.22 -16.33
CA LEU A 68 -18.09 1.52 -15.67
C LEU A 68 -17.12 2.48 -16.33
N ASP A 69 -17.50 3.76 -16.41
CA ASP A 69 -16.59 4.84 -16.80
C ASP A 69 -15.35 4.85 -15.88
N ASP A 70 -14.17 5.08 -16.45
CA ASP A 70 -12.91 5.05 -15.71
C ASP A 70 -12.87 6.04 -14.54
N ARG A 71 -13.57 7.18 -14.63
CA ARG A 71 -13.69 8.14 -13.53
C ARG A 71 -14.58 7.61 -12.43
N ALA A 72 -15.70 6.98 -12.79
CA ALA A 72 -16.63 6.42 -11.82
C ALA A 72 -15.97 5.30 -11.00
N ILE A 73 -15.30 4.35 -11.66
CA ILE A 73 -14.60 3.27 -10.95
C ILE A 73 -13.42 3.80 -10.12
N HIS A 74 -12.68 4.81 -10.60
CA HIS A 74 -11.62 5.45 -9.83
C HIS A 74 -12.15 6.02 -8.49
N LEU A 75 -13.27 6.75 -8.54
CA LEU A 75 -13.90 7.30 -7.35
C LEU A 75 -14.41 6.20 -6.40
N LEU A 76 -14.89 5.06 -6.91
CA LEU A 76 -15.26 3.92 -6.06
C LEU A 76 -14.04 3.33 -5.33
N PHE A 77 -12.90 3.17 -6.01
CA PHE A 77 -11.66 2.75 -5.35
C PHE A 77 -11.25 3.70 -4.23
N SER A 78 -11.36 5.01 -4.46
CA SER A 78 -11.08 6.02 -3.43
C SER A 78 -12.06 5.94 -2.25
N ALA A 79 -13.36 5.87 -2.53
CA ALA A 79 -14.41 5.72 -1.51
C ALA A 79 -14.20 4.47 -0.64
N ASN A 80 -13.76 3.36 -1.23
CA ASN A 80 -13.45 2.13 -0.51
C ASN A 80 -12.26 2.26 0.46
N ARG A 81 -11.32 3.19 0.22
CA ARG A 81 -10.28 3.55 1.21
C ARG A 81 -10.83 4.47 2.29
N TRP A 82 -11.62 5.47 1.90
CA TRP A 82 -12.22 6.43 2.83
C TRP A 82 -13.13 5.78 3.88
N GLU A 83 -13.94 4.78 3.50
CA GLU A 83 -14.80 4.05 4.45
C GLU A 83 -14.01 3.30 5.55
N LYS A 84 -12.71 3.05 5.33
CA LYS A 84 -11.82 2.39 6.30
C LYS A 84 -10.94 3.35 7.09
N ARG A 85 -10.83 4.62 6.67
CA ARG A 85 -9.91 5.61 7.25
C ARG A 85 -10.02 5.70 8.77
N SER A 86 -11.23 5.90 9.30
CA SER A 86 -11.44 6.09 10.75
C SER A 86 -11.07 4.85 11.58
N LEU A 87 -11.36 3.65 11.06
CA LEU A 87 -10.97 2.40 11.71
C LEU A 87 -9.46 2.22 11.72
N MET A 88 -8.80 2.49 10.59
CA MET A 88 -7.34 2.42 10.48
C MET A 88 -6.68 3.42 11.44
N GLU A 89 -7.20 4.65 11.51
CA GLU A 89 -6.70 5.70 12.41
C GLU A 89 -6.81 5.28 13.88
N TYR A 90 -7.94 4.70 14.28
CA TYR A 90 -8.14 4.16 15.62
C TYR A 90 -7.13 3.06 15.95
N LYS A 91 -6.90 2.10 15.04
CA LYS A 91 -5.96 0.99 15.23
C LYS A 91 -4.53 1.47 15.41
N LEU A 92 -4.08 2.38 14.55
CA LEU A 92 -2.76 3.00 14.64
C LEU A 92 -2.59 3.73 15.97
N ARG A 93 -3.59 4.53 16.39
CA ARG A 93 -3.59 5.22 17.69
C ARG A 93 -3.56 4.27 18.89
N SER A 94 -4.13 3.08 18.77
CA SER A 94 -4.06 2.04 19.81
C SER A 94 -2.74 1.26 19.84
N GLY A 95 -1.75 1.63 19.01
CA GLY A 95 -0.45 0.96 18.95
C GLY A 95 -0.41 -0.27 18.05
N THR A 96 -1.43 -0.51 17.22
CA THR A 96 -1.44 -1.61 16.25
C THR A 96 -0.86 -1.16 14.92
N THR A 97 0.22 -1.79 14.49
CA THR A 97 0.80 -1.59 13.16
C THR A 97 -0.10 -2.18 12.08
N LEU A 98 -0.30 -1.46 10.99
CA LEU A 98 -1.09 -1.92 9.84
C LEU A 98 -0.16 -2.17 8.66
N ILE A 99 -0.18 -3.40 8.15
CA ILE A 99 0.47 -3.78 6.89
C ILE A 99 -0.62 -3.82 5.81
N VAL A 100 -0.47 -3.03 4.75
CA VAL A 100 -1.52 -2.83 3.74
C VAL A 100 -1.04 -3.25 2.35
N ASP A 101 -1.70 -4.27 1.78
CA ASP A 101 -1.53 -4.71 0.40
C ASP A 101 -2.34 -3.78 -0.53
N ARG A 102 -1.62 -2.88 -1.24
CA ARG A 102 -2.14 -1.77 -2.06
C ARG A 102 -2.83 -0.65 -1.27
N TYR A 103 -2.59 0.60 -1.64
CA TYR A 103 -3.24 1.77 -1.05
C TYR A 103 -3.56 2.83 -2.12
N SER A 104 -3.44 4.12 -1.79
CA SER A 104 -3.72 5.24 -2.69
C SER A 104 -2.86 5.25 -3.95
N PHE A 105 -1.58 4.85 -3.84
CA PHE A 105 -0.63 4.84 -4.97
C PHE A 105 -1.10 3.92 -6.11
N SER A 106 -1.57 2.70 -5.78
CA SER A 106 -2.24 1.83 -6.75
C SER A 106 -3.43 2.52 -7.42
N GLY A 107 -4.27 3.23 -6.67
CA GLY A 107 -5.44 3.94 -7.21
C GLY A 107 -5.06 4.98 -8.26
N VAL A 108 -4.07 5.83 -7.95
CA VAL A 108 -3.59 6.87 -8.87
C VAL A 108 -2.94 6.25 -10.10
N ALA A 109 -1.97 5.34 -9.91
CA ALA A 109 -1.17 4.82 -11.01
C ALA A 109 -1.98 4.02 -12.04
N PHE A 110 -2.93 3.18 -11.59
CA PHE A 110 -3.75 2.39 -12.52
C PHE A 110 -4.71 3.27 -13.32
N SER A 111 -5.28 4.30 -12.72
CA SER A 111 -6.21 5.21 -13.41
C SER A 111 -5.49 6.15 -14.37
N SER A 112 -4.35 6.70 -13.97
CA SER A 112 -3.55 7.55 -14.85
C SER A 112 -2.95 6.78 -16.03
N ALA A 113 -2.61 5.50 -15.85
CA ALA A 113 -2.14 4.64 -16.95
C ALA A 113 -3.23 4.38 -18.01
N LYS A 114 -4.50 4.59 -17.67
CA LYS A 114 -5.64 4.57 -18.61
C LYS A 114 -5.89 5.92 -19.29
N GLY A 115 -5.07 6.93 -19.02
CA GLY A 115 -5.15 8.25 -19.63
C GLY A 115 -5.93 9.30 -18.82
N LEU A 116 -6.26 9.02 -17.55
CA LEU A 116 -6.83 10.04 -16.66
C LEU A 116 -5.71 10.98 -16.19
N ASP A 117 -6.07 12.25 -15.97
CA ASP A 117 -5.14 13.23 -15.42
C ASP A 117 -4.65 12.81 -14.02
N VAL A 118 -3.33 12.91 -13.79
CA VAL A 118 -2.70 12.44 -12.55
C VAL A 118 -3.15 13.26 -11.35
N GLU A 119 -3.27 14.58 -11.50
CA GLU A 119 -3.66 15.46 -10.39
C GLU A 119 -5.15 15.27 -10.06
N TRP A 120 -5.99 15.04 -11.07
CA TRP A 120 -7.37 14.61 -10.87
C TRP A 120 -7.46 13.28 -10.11
N CYS A 121 -6.58 12.32 -10.42
CA CYS A 121 -6.54 11.03 -9.72
C CYS A 121 -6.02 11.15 -8.26
N LYS A 122 -5.14 12.12 -7.97
CA LYS A 122 -4.65 12.38 -6.61
C LYS A 122 -5.68 13.10 -5.74
N ALA A 123 -6.50 13.98 -6.33
CA ALA A 123 -7.47 14.79 -5.60
C ALA A 123 -8.41 14.01 -4.66
N PRO A 124 -9.05 12.89 -5.05
CA PRO A 124 -9.93 12.14 -4.15
C PRO A 124 -9.18 11.40 -3.03
N GLU A 125 -7.86 11.20 -3.15
CA GLU A 125 -7.02 10.56 -2.13
C GLU A 125 -6.57 11.53 -1.03
N ALA A 126 -6.70 12.85 -1.26
CA ALA A 126 -6.18 13.87 -0.37
C ALA A 126 -6.88 13.84 1.01
N GLY A 127 -6.11 13.55 2.06
CA GLY A 127 -6.60 13.46 3.44
C GLY A 127 -6.74 12.03 3.99
N LEU A 128 -6.45 11.01 3.17
CA LEU A 128 -6.17 9.66 3.66
C LEU A 128 -4.93 9.64 4.56
N LEU A 129 -4.79 8.56 5.35
CA LEU A 129 -3.67 8.41 6.27
C LEU A 129 -2.37 8.27 5.47
N ALA A 130 -1.39 9.11 5.77
CA ALA A 130 -0.07 9.00 5.15
C ALA A 130 0.66 7.77 5.73
N PRO A 131 1.19 6.87 4.88
CA PRO A 131 2.00 5.75 5.35
C PRO A 131 3.33 6.22 5.96
N ASP A 132 3.81 5.49 6.96
CA ASP A 132 5.15 5.63 7.55
C ASP A 132 6.22 4.86 6.74
N ALA A 133 5.78 3.97 5.84
CA ALA A 133 6.64 3.30 4.89
C ALA A 133 5.85 2.84 3.67
N VAL A 134 6.47 2.95 2.48
CA VAL A 134 5.95 2.37 1.24
C VAL A 134 7.01 1.43 0.67
N ILE A 135 6.64 0.19 0.40
CA ILE A 135 7.56 -0.82 -0.11
C ILE A 135 7.11 -1.20 -1.51
N ILE A 136 7.94 -0.91 -2.51
CA ILE A 136 7.65 -1.31 -3.89
C ILE A 136 8.27 -2.68 -4.14
N ILE A 137 7.41 -3.68 -4.36
CA ILE A 137 7.84 -4.99 -4.80
C ILE A 137 7.81 -5.01 -6.32
N SER A 138 8.99 -5.07 -6.90
CA SER A 138 9.20 -5.24 -8.32
C SER A 138 9.98 -6.54 -8.54
N PHE A 139 9.71 -7.23 -9.64
CA PHE A 139 10.65 -8.21 -10.14
C PHE A 139 11.60 -7.45 -11.07
N GLY A 140 12.89 -7.78 -11.09
CA GLY A 140 13.74 -7.43 -12.23
C GLY A 140 13.19 -8.16 -13.45
N ILE A 141 12.17 -7.61 -14.11
CA ILE A 141 11.50 -8.25 -15.23
C ILE A 141 12.47 -8.16 -16.41
N ILE A 142 13.22 -9.24 -16.63
CA ILE A 142 13.76 -9.63 -17.94
C ILE A 142 12.63 -10.39 -18.66
N VAL A 143 11.52 -9.72 -18.96
CA VAL A 143 10.45 -10.30 -19.77
C VAL A 143 9.84 -9.18 -20.58
N ASP A 144 9.62 -9.44 -21.86
CA ASP A 144 8.94 -8.60 -22.85
C ASP A 144 7.53 -8.23 -22.34
N ALA A 145 7.46 -7.21 -21.48
CA ALA A 145 6.23 -6.78 -20.85
C ALA A 145 5.44 -5.95 -21.86
N THR A 146 4.12 -6.15 -21.91
CA THR A 146 3.26 -5.26 -22.69
C THR A 146 3.42 -3.82 -22.19
N LEU A 147 3.47 -2.85 -23.11
CA LEU A 147 3.66 -1.41 -22.85
C LEU A 147 2.78 -0.88 -21.69
N SER A 148 1.58 -1.46 -21.51
CA SER A 148 0.65 -1.13 -20.43
C SER A 148 1.18 -1.45 -19.03
N ILE A 149 1.91 -2.56 -18.86
CA ILE A 149 2.42 -3.01 -17.55
C ILE A 149 3.61 -2.13 -17.14
N GLU A 150 4.51 -1.85 -18.07
CA GLU A 150 5.63 -0.93 -17.85
C GLU A 150 5.15 0.47 -17.47
N ASN A 151 4.09 0.96 -18.14
CA ASN A 151 3.51 2.27 -17.84
C ASN A 151 2.97 2.35 -16.41
N VAL A 152 2.26 1.33 -15.92
CA VAL A 152 1.75 1.30 -14.54
C VAL A 152 2.90 1.28 -13.53
N GLU A 153 3.93 0.45 -13.76
CA GLU A 153 5.08 0.39 -12.84
C GLU A 153 5.85 1.71 -12.81
N LYS A 154 6.11 2.31 -13.98
CA LYS A 154 6.78 3.61 -14.08
C LYS A 154 5.98 4.67 -13.33
N GLN A 155 4.66 4.68 -13.47
CA GLN A 155 3.80 5.65 -12.82
C GLN A 155 3.72 5.43 -11.31
N LEU A 156 3.63 4.18 -10.84
CA LEU A 156 3.75 3.82 -9.42
C LEU A 156 5.04 4.36 -8.82
N ARG A 157 6.19 4.06 -9.46
CA ARG A 157 7.50 4.52 -8.98
C ARG A 157 7.56 6.04 -8.92
N GLN A 158 7.09 6.73 -9.96
CA GLN A 158 7.08 8.18 -9.99
C GLN A 158 6.24 8.78 -8.85
N ILE A 159 5.00 8.33 -8.67
CA ILE A 159 4.09 8.86 -7.65
C ILE A 159 4.66 8.63 -6.24
N VAL A 160 5.22 7.45 -5.97
CA VAL A 160 5.80 7.15 -4.66
C VAL A 160 7.05 8.01 -4.40
N MET A 161 7.87 8.27 -5.43
CA MET A 161 9.04 9.17 -5.33
C MET A 161 8.65 10.62 -5.07
N GLU A 162 7.57 11.13 -5.69
CA GLU A 162 7.04 12.48 -5.46
C GLU A 162 6.54 12.69 -4.02
N CYS A 163 6.12 11.61 -3.34
CA CYS A 163 5.59 11.67 -1.97
C CYS A 163 6.65 11.43 -0.88
N ALA A 164 7.86 11.00 -1.23
CA ALA A 164 8.88 10.63 -0.25
C ALA A 164 9.67 11.85 0.27
N ASP A 165 9.59 12.09 1.58
CA ASP A 165 10.48 12.98 2.31
C ASP A 165 11.75 12.17 2.68
N VAL A 166 12.91 12.48 2.09
CA VAL A 166 14.14 11.70 2.26
C VAL A 166 15.03 12.34 3.33
N PRO A 167 14.85 12.02 4.63
CA PRO A 167 15.94 11.30 5.33
C PRO A 167 15.53 10.47 6.59
N LYS A 168 15.93 9.18 6.64
CA LYS A 168 16.47 8.41 7.80
C LYS A 168 16.50 6.91 7.46
N ARG A 169 17.67 6.25 7.48
CA ARG A 169 17.89 5.06 6.63
C ARG A 169 18.33 3.74 7.28
N GLU A 170 18.42 3.57 8.61
CA GLU A 170 19.11 2.37 9.13
C GLU A 170 18.23 1.28 9.77
N ALA A 171 17.27 1.63 10.63
CA ALA A 171 16.55 0.61 11.40
C ALA A 171 15.54 -0.19 10.56
N LEU A 172 14.68 0.49 9.78
CA LEU A 172 13.66 -0.16 8.94
C LEU A 172 14.31 -0.93 7.77
N PHE A 173 15.40 -0.39 7.24
CA PHE A 173 16.17 -1.01 6.15
C PHE A 173 16.77 -2.35 6.59
N THR A 174 17.25 -2.46 7.83
CA THR A 174 17.84 -3.69 8.37
C THR A 174 16.82 -4.79 8.61
N ALA A 175 15.62 -4.45 9.12
CA ALA A 175 14.52 -5.40 9.28
C ALA A 175 14.01 -5.92 7.93
N LEU A 176 13.88 -5.02 6.95
CA LEU A 176 13.40 -5.35 5.60
C LEU A 176 14.46 -6.09 4.76
N ALA A 177 15.74 -5.74 4.89
CA ALA A 177 16.83 -6.49 4.25
C ALA A 177 16.85 -7.96 4.71
N LYS A 178 16.53 -8.25 5.98
CA LYS A 178 16.41 -9.63 6.47
C LYS A 178 15.26 -10.41 5.82
N LEU A 179 14.13 -9.76 5.50
CA LEU A 179 13.01 -10.39 4.79
C LEU A 179 13.33 -10.68 3.30
N VAL A 180 14.09 -9.79 2.66
CA VAL A 180 14.39 -9.82 1.22
C VAL A 180 15.33 -10.97 0.84
N PHE A 181 16.34 -11.26 1.67
CA PHE A 181 17.38 -12.24 1.34
C PHE A 181 16.94 -13.71 1.47
N PHE A 182 15.82 -14.00 2.16
CA PHE A 182 15.50 -15.39 2.50
C PHE A 182 14.67 -16.17 1.47
N THR A 183 14.15 -15.56 0.39
CA THR A 183 13.15 -16.28 -0.42
C THR A 183 13.32 -16.37 -1.95
N THR A 184 13.68 -15.36 -2.75
CA THR A 184 13.38 -15.52 -4.22
C THR A 184 14.16 -14.71 -5.27
N GLY A 185 15.28 -14.04 -5.00
CA GLY A 185 16.00 -13.29 -6.06
C GLY A 185 15.18 -12.11 -6.62
N VAL A 186 14.32 -11.51 -5.79
CA VAL A 186 13.46 -10.38 -6.11
C VAL A 186 14.16 -9.08 -5.73
N GLU A 187 14.28 -8.13 -6.65
CA GLU A 187 14.75 -6.78 -6.35
C GLU A 187 13.65 -5.99 -5.62
N LEU A 188 13.75 -5.93 -4.28
CA LEU A 188 12.92 -5.02 -3.52
C LEU A 188 13.50 -3.60 -3.57
N TYR A 189 12.72 -2.67 -4.11
CA TYR A 189 12.99 -1.25 -3.99
C TYR A 189 12.23 -0.74 -2.76
N LEU A 190 12.97 -0.54 -1.67
CA LEU A 190 12.42 0.05 -0.46
C LEU A 190 12.39 1.58 -0.60
N LEU A 191 11.19 2.17 -0.72
CA LEU A 191 11.01 3.62 -0.72
C LEU A 191 10.25 4.11 0.52
N VAL A 192 10.99 4.35 1.60
CA VAL A 192 10.39 4.73 2.87
C VAL A 192 9.92 6.20 2.83
N CYS A 193 8.61 6.44 2.89
CA CYS A 193 8.05 7.74 3.27
C CYS A 193 8.05 7.83 4.79
N LEU A 194 9.07 8.44 5.40
CA LEU A 194 9.10 8.62 6.86
C LEU A 194 8.41 9.93 7.26
N ARG A 195 7.51 9.84 8.25
CA ARG A 195 7.14 10.98 9.09
C ARG A 195 7.95 10.99 10.38
#